data_AF-A0A392PM57-F1
#
_entry.id   AF-A0A392PM57-F1
#
_cell.length_a   1.000
_cell.length_b   1.000
_cell.length_c   1.000
_cell.angle_alpha   90.00
_cell.angle_beta   90.00
_cell.angle_gamma   90.00
#
_symmetry.space_group_name_H-M   'P 1'
#
loop_
_entity.id
_entity.type
_entity.pdbx_description
1 polymer ?
#
loop_
_entity_poly.entity_id
_entity_poly.type
_entity_poly.pdbx_seq_one_letter_code
_entity_poly.pdbx_strand_id
1 'polypeptide(L)' 'ADNLIPMELALKIASKIRAKERFAIYIVLPMWPEGDPKSGAVQEILFWQEMVVSYF' A
#
# COMPACT_ATOMS: atom_id res chain seq x y z
N ALA A 1 -9.70 8.71 8.67
CA ALA A 1 -8.99 7.68 7.88
C ALA A 1 -9.33 7.91 6.42
N ASP A 2 -8.81 9.00 5.88
CA ASP A 2 -9.36 9.65 4.67
C ASP A 2 -8.30 9.76 3.56
N ASN A 3 -7.37 8.80 3.54
CA ASN A 3 -6.35 8.73 2.51
C ASN A 3 -6.92 7.99 1.29
N LEU A 4 -7.13 8.71 0.19
CA LEU A 4 -7.66 8.16 -1.07
C LEU A 4 -6.59 7.56 -1.98
N ILE A 5 -5.30 7.78 -1.67
CA ILE A 5 -4.19 7.31 -2.52
C ILE A 5 -4.31 5.82 -2.87
N PRO A 6 -4.66 4.90 -1.95
CA PRO A 6 -4.79 3.50 -2.31
C PRO A 6 -5.92 3.22 -3.32
N MET A 7 -7.06 3.86 -3.12
CA MET A 7 -8.21 3.72 -4.03
C MET A 7 -7.90 4.28 -5.42
N GLU A 8 -7.22 5.42 -5.50
CA GLU A 8 -6.84 6.03 -6.78
C GLU A 8 -5.87 5.15 -7.58
N LEU A 9 -4.90 4.52 -6.91
CA LEU A 9 -3.97 3.57 -7.54
C LEU A 9 -4.74 2.34 -8.08
N ALA A 10 -5.64 1.76 -7.27
CA ALA A 10 -6.46 0.62 -7.70
C ALA A 10 -7.34 0.96 -8.92
N LEU A 11 -8.01 2.12 -8.90
CA LEU A 11 -8.83 2.59 -10.01
C LEU A 11 -7.99 2.86 -11.28
N LYS A 12 -6.77 3.39 -11.12
CA LYS A 12 -5.85 3.61 -12.24
C LYS A 12 -5.40 2.29 -12.87
N ILE A 13 -5.05 1.29 -12.06
CA ILE A 13 -4.69 -0.05 -12.53
C ILE A 13 -5.88 -0.66 -13.30
N ALA A 14 -7.08 -0.62 -12.73
CA ALA A 14 -8.28 -1.15 -13.37
C ALA A 14 -8.57 -0.46 -14.72
N SER A 15 -8.41 0.86 -14.78
CA SER A 15 -8.53 1.63 -16.03
C SER A 15 -7.52 1.18 -17.09
N LYS A 16 -6.26 0.97 -16.73
CA LYS A 16 -5.19 0.57 -17.65
C LYS A 16 -5.35 -0.89 -18.13
N ILE A 17 -5.80 -1.80 -17.27
CA ILE A 17 -6.18 -3.17 -17.65
C ILE A 17 -7.30 -3.15 -18.69
N ARG A 18 -8.37 -2.36 -18.47
CA ARG A 18 -9.50 -2.23 -19.41
C ARG A 18 -9.07 -1.68 -20.77
N ALA A 19 -8.11 -0.76 -20.78
CA ALA A 19 -7.53 -0.20 -22.00
C ALA A 19 -6.49 -1.11 -22.68
N LYS A 20 -6.11 -2.25 -22.07
CA LYS A 20 -5.01 -3.13 -22.51
C LYS A 20 -3.67 -2.39 -22.64
N GLU A 21 -3.45 -1.40 -21.79
CA GLU A 21 -2.21 -0.62 -21.78
C GLU A 21 -1.22 -1.17 -20.77
N ARG A 22 0.05 -1.29 -21.17
CA ARG A 22 1.12 -1.64 -20.23
C ARG A 22 1.25 -0.51 -19.20
N PHE A 23 1.08 -0.86 -17.94
CA PHE A 23 1.17 0.05 -16.82
C PHE A 23 1.77 -0.66 -15.61
N ALA A 24 2.62 0.04 -14.85
CA ALA A 24 3.26 -0.48 -13.66
C ALA A 24 3.34 0.62 -12.59
N ILE A 25 3.15 0.22 -11.34
CA ILE A 25 3.34 1.07 -10.16
C ILE A 25 4.40 0.40 -9.29
N TYR A 26 5.29 1.19 -8.72
CA TYR A 26 6.31 0.74 -7.79
C TYR A 26 6.08 1.44 -6.45
N ILE A 27 5.82 0.67 -5.41
CA ILE A 27 5.65 1.16 -4.04
C ILE A 27 6.87 0.69 -3.25
N VAL A 28 7.66 1.64 -2.74
CA VAL A 28 8.83 1.36 -1.90
C VAL A 28 8.48 1.74 -0.47
N LEU A 29 8.50 0.75 0.42
CA LEU A 29 8.23 0.92 1.85
C LEU A 29 9.48 0.50 2.63
N PRO A 30 9.71 1.10 3.81
CA PRO A 30 10.75 0.62 4.72
C PRO A 30 10.40 -0.79 5.22
N MET A 31 11.43 -1.56 5.62
CA MET A 31 11.22 -2.90 6.16
C MET A 31 10.46 -2.88 7.50
N TRP A 32 10.62 -1.81 8.28
CA TRP A 32 9.80 -1.48 9.44
C TRP A 32 9.87 0.04 9.70
N PRO A 33 8.86 0.62 10.37
CA PRO A 33 8.91 1.99 10.89
C PRO A 33 10.07 2.21 11.85
N GLU A 34 10.62 3.41 11.89
CA GLU A 34 11.71 3.75 12.83
C GLU A 34 11.32 3.47 14.30
N GLY A 35 12.18 2.74 15.02
CA GLY A 35 11.95 2.31 16.41
C GLY A 35 12.24 0.82 16.63
N ASP A 36 11.96 0.32 17.85
CA ASP A 36 12.05 -1.12 18.15
C ASP A 36 10.93 -1.87 17.39
N PRO A 37 11.27 -2.79 16.47
CA PRO A 37 10.28 -3.55 15.71
C PRO A 37 9.31 -4.35 16.58
N LYS A 38 9.68 -4.65 17.83
CA LYS A 38 8.85 -5.40 18.78
C LYS A 38 7.93 -4.51 19.62
N SER A 39 8.03 -3.19 19.47
CA SER A 39 7.13 -2.27 20.18
C SER A 39 5.71 -2.37 19.64
N GLY A 40 4.72 -2.17 20.52
CA GLY A 40 3.31 -2.23 20.15
C GLY A 40 2.94 -1.25 19.03
N ALA A 41 3.51 -0.04 19.06
CA ALA A 41 3.29 0.98 18.04
C ALA A 41 3.81 0.54 16.66
N VAL A 42 5.01 -0.04 16.59
CA VAL A 42 5.56 -0.52 15.32
C VAL A 42 4.75 -1.71 14.79
N GLN A 43 4.30 -2.62 15.67
CA GLN A 43 3.46 -3.76 15.29
C GLN A 43 2.08 -3.32 14.77
N GLU A 44 1.46 -2.30 15.37
CA GLU A 44 0.19 -1.75 14.89
C GLU A 44 0.32 -1.10 13.51
N ILE A 45 1.40 -0.34 13.28
CA ILE A 45 1.67 0.25 11.96
C ILE A 45 1.88 -0.85 10.90
N LEU A 46 2.64 -1.90 11.24
CA LEU A 46 2.88 -3.03 10.34
C LEU A 46 1.58 -3.80 10.03
N PHE A 47 0.71 -4.00 11.01
CA PHE A 47 -0.59 -4.65 10.81
C PHE A 47 -1.45 -3.90 9.79
N TRP A 48 -1.58 -2.58 9.94
CA TRP A 48 -2.33 -1.77 8.99
C TRP A 48 -1.67 -1.71 7.61
N GLN A 49 -0.33 -1.70 7.56
CA GLN A 49 0.42 -1.78 6.31
C GLN A 49 0.17 -3.10 5.57
N GLU A 50 0.15 -4.24 6.28
CA GLU A 50 -0.15 -5.55 5.69
C GLU A 50 -1.55 -5.58 5.08
N MET A 51 -2.55 -5.06 5.80
CA MET A 51 -3.91 -4.95 5.27
C MET A 51 -3.90 -4.15 3.95
N VAL A 52 -3.30 -2.96 3.93
CA VAL A 52 -3.31 -2.11 2.73
C VAL A 52 -2.60 -2.76 1.54
N VAL A 53 -1.41 -3.36 1.74
CA VAL A 53 -0.64 -3.97 0.65
C VAL A 53 -1.32 -5.23 0.09
N SER A 54 -1.95 -6.04 0.94
CA SER A 54 -2.61 -7.28 0.51
C SER A 54 -3.82 -7.06 -0.40
N TYR A 55 -4.45 -5.87 -0.35
CA TYR A 55 -5.61 -5.54 -1.18
C TYR A 55 -5.27 -4.89 -2.54
N PHE A 56 -4.00 -4.73 -2.89
CA PHE A 56 -3.55 -4.28 -4.22
C PHE A 56 -3.23 -5.44 -5.15
#